data_AF-A0A512LBM8-F1
#
_entry.id   AF-A0A512LBM8-F1
#
_cell.length_a   1.000
_cell.length_b   1.000
_cell.length_c   1.000
_cell.angle_alpha   90.00
_cell.angle_beta   90.00
_cell.angle_gamma   90.00
#
_symmetry.space_group_name_H-M   'P 1'
#
loop_
_entity.id
_entity.type
_entity.pdbx_description
1 polymer ?
#
loop_
_entity_poly.entity_id
_entity_poly.type
_entity_poly.pdbx_seq_one_letter_code
_entity_poly.pdbx_strand_id
1 'polypeptide(L)'
;MLRYQLVDALPAELQTSPPGMSLDYATLDTLRRRHPAWRLLMADSAPLIASFLHRVFIAPNVRMMAQADLAEALEDELFGLRERLGSKAFPKPALDYLNDWAANDKGWLRKFYRQGSDSI
;
A
#
# COMPACT_ATOMS: atom_id res chain seq x y z
N MET A 1 -28.48 11.10 25.76
CA MET A 1 -28.76 10.56 24.41
C MET A 1 -27.96 11.39 23.43
N LEU A 2 -26.88 10.86 22.86
CA LEU A 2 -25.95 11.62 22.01
C LEU A 2 -26.55 11.75 20.60
N ARG A 3 -26.66 12.98 20.09
CA ARG A 3 -26.96 13.28 18.68
C ARG A 3 -25.72 13.92 18.06
N TYR A 4 -25.30 13.41 16.91
CA TYR A 4 -24.24 13.99 16.09
C TYR A 4 -24.89 14.99 15.12
N GLN A 5 -24.48 16.26 15.19
CA GLN A 5 -24.84 17.29 14.22
C GLN A 5 -23.59 17.63 13.41
N LEU A 6 -23.69 17.51 12.09
CA LEU A 6 -22.65 17.99 11.17
C LEU A 6 -22.56 19.50 11.37
N VAL A 7 -21.42 20.01 11.84
CA VAL A 7 -21.21 21.44 12.01
C VAL A 7 -20.96 22.02 10.61
N ASP A 8 -21.71 23.06 10.25
CA ASP A 8 -21.78 23.72 8.95
C ASP A 8 -20.41 24.15 8.39
N ALA A 9 -19.67 23.20 7.84
CA ALA A 9 -18.36 23.42 7.21
C ALA A 9 -18.25 22.72 5.85
N LEU A 10 -19.37 22.47 5.17
CA LEU A 10 -19.34 22.21 3.73
C LEU A 10 -19.89 23.43 2.99
N PRO A 11 -19.06 24.14 2.21
CA PRO A 11 -19.54 25.23 1.37
C PRO A 11 -20.54 24.69 0.33
N ALA A 12 -21.55 25.49 -0.03
CA ALA A 12 -22.65 25.11 -0.94
C ALA A 12 -22.16 24.64 -2.35
N GLU A 13 -20.91 24.92 -2.67
CA GLU A 13 -20.21 24.50 -3.88
C GLU A 13 -19.81 23.01 -3.88
N LEU A 14 -19.91 22.32 -2.74
CA LEU A 14 -19.86 20.86 -2.67
C LEU A 14 -21.25 20.18 -2.83
N GLN A 15 -22.33 20.96 -2.97
CA GLN A 15 -23.68 20.43 -3.26
C GLN A 15 -23.96 20.26 -4.76
N THR A 16 -23.19 20.92 -5.64
CA THR A 16 -23.32 20.81 -7.09
C THR A 16 -22.13 20.06 -7.67
N SER A 17 -22.16 18.73 -7.57
CA SER A 17 -21.23 17.89 -8.33
C SER A 17 -21.66 17.86 -9.80
N PRO A 18 -20.78 18.11 -10.78
CA PRO A 18 -21.09 17.86 -12.19
C PRO A 18 -21.44 16.37 -12.39
N PRO A 19 -22.36 16.03 -13.31
CA PRO A 19 -22.72 14.64 -13.57
C PRO A 19 -21.51 13.94 -14.23
N GLY A 20 -20.78 13.15 -13.43
CA GLY A 20 -19.63 12.40 -13.96
C GLY A 20 -18.75 11.68 -12.93
N MET A 21 -18.63 12.17 -11.69
CA MET A 21 -18.02 11.42 -10.58
C MET A 21 -18.61 11.90 -9.26
N SER A 22 -19.79 11.40 -8.90
CA SER A 22 -20.23 11.50 -7.51
C SER A 22 -19.28 10.65 -6.67
N LEU A 23 -18.60 11.26 -5.70
CA LEU A 23 -17.90 10.55 -4.61
C LEU A 23 -18.92 9.89 -3.65
N ASP A 24 -19.96 9.27 -4.21
CA ASP A 24 -21.00 8.61 -3.44
C ASP A 24 -20.47 7.32 -2.82
N TYR A 25 -21.12 6.89 -1.74
CA TYR A 25 -20.72 5.71 -0.99
C TYR A 25 -20.62 4.45 -1.87
N ALA A 26 -21.50 4.31 -2.87
CA ALA A 26 -21.50 3.14 -3.75
C ALA A 26 -20.29 3.12 -4.69
N THR A 27 -19.90 4.28 -5.21
CA THR A 27 -18.70 4.48 -6.05
C THR A 27 -17.45 4.29 -5.22
N LEU A 28 -17.40 4.85 -4.00
CA LEU A 28 -16.30 4.65 -3.07
C LEU A 28 -16.18 3.20 -2.59
N ASP A 29 -17.28 2.49 -2.31
CA ASP A 29 -17.22 1.06 -1.95
C ASP A 29 -16.81 0.20 -3.16
N THR A 30 -17.18 0.59 -4.37
CA THR A 30 -16.71 -0.06 -5.60
C THR A 30 -15.21 0.17 -5.82
N LEU A 31 -14.72 1.41 -5.63
CA LEU A 31 -13.29 1.74 -5.67
C LEU A 31 -12.53 1.03 -4.55
N ARG A 32 -13.07 0.96 -3.35
CA ARG A 32 -12.49 0.19 -2.23
C ARG A 32 -12.32 -1.28 -2.58
N ARG A 33 -13.32 -1.89 -3.21
CA ARG A 33 -13.28 -3.31 -3.62
C ARG A 33 -12.30 -3.56 -4.76
N ARG A 34 -12.16 -2.61 -5.69
CA ARG A 34 -11.41 -2.83 -6.94
C ARG A 34 -9.98 -2.28 -6.89
N HIS A 35 -9.72 -1.20 -6.15
CA HIS A 35 -8.47 -0.46 -6.22
C HIS A 35 -7.43 -0.93 -5.17
N PRO A 36 -6.23 -1.37 -5.60
CA PRO A 36 -5.19 -1.85 -4.68
C PRO A 36 -4.68 -0.76 -3.73
N ALA A 37 -4.79 0.53 -4.13
CA ALA A 37 -4.43 1.67 -3.30
C ALA A 37 -5.31 1.80 -2.03
N TRP A 38 -6.60 1.44 -2.11
CA TRP A 38 -7.47 1.45 -0.93
C TRP A 38 -7.19 0.26 -0.01
N ARG A 39 -6.83 -0.89 -0.58
CA ARG A 39 -6.31 -2.03 0.19
C ARG A 39 -5.02 -1.68 0.91
N LEU A 40 -4.15 -0.86 0.30
CA LEU A 40 -2.92 -0.37 0.91
C LEU A 40 -3.20 0.48 2.14
N LEU A 41 -4.14 1.42 2.05
CA LEU A 41 -4.53 2.29 3.17
C LEU A 41 -5.14 1.52 4.36
N MET A 42 -5.72 0.35 4.11
CA MET A 42 -6.30 -0.52 5.14
C MET A 42 -5.29 -1.52 5.74
N ALA A 43 -4.05 -1.56 5.24
CA ALA A 43 -3.04 -2.47 5.77
C ALA A 43 -2.49 -1.95 7.10
N ASP A 44 -2.33 -2.82 8.09
CA ASP A 44 -1.73 -2.45 9.39
C ASP A 44 -0.31 -1.86 9.25
N SER A 45 0.39 -2.24 8.17
CA SER A 45 1.72 -1.75 7.80
C SER A 45 1.70 -0.71 6.67
N ALA A 46 0.57 -0.04 6.41
CA ALA A 46 0.44 0.94 5.32
C ALA A 46 1.56 2.01 5.27
N PRO A 47 1.99 2.61 6.40
CA PRO A 47 3.05 3.62 6.37
C PRO A 47 4.39 3.05 5.90
N LEU A 48 4.74 1.82 6.36
CA LEU A 48 5.96 1.12 5.94
C LEU A 48 5.91 0.81 4.44
N ILE A 49 4.80 0.25 3.96
CA ILE A 49 4.68 -0.15 2.56
C ILE A 49 4.78 1.09 1.65
N ALA A 50 4.07 2.16 2.00
CA ALA A 50 4.05 3.38 1.21
C ALA A 50 5.43 4.07 1.19
N SER A 51 6.08 4.23 2.35
CA SER A 51 7.39 4.88 2.41
C SER A 51 8.46 4.07 1.68
N PHE A 52 8.45 2.75 1.85
CA PHE A 52 9.42 1.85 1.23
C PHE A 52 9.27 1.81 -0.30
N LEU A 53 8.06 1.58 -0.82
CA LEU A 53 7.82 1.53 -2.26
C LEU A 53 8.12 2.88 -2.93
N HIS A 54 7.81 3.99 -2.25
CA HIS A 54 8.18 5.31 -2.75
C HIS A 54 9.70 5.46 -2.86
N ARG A 55 10.45 5.12 -1.81
CA ARG A 55 11.93 5.22 -1.80
C ARG A 55 12.58 4.35 -2.86
N VAL A 56 12.08 3.13 -3.06
CA VAL A 56 12.75 2.12 -3.89
C VAL A 56 12.37 2.19 -5.37
N PHE A 57 11.11 2.51 -5.69
CA PHE A 57 10.65 2.53 -7.08
C PHE A 57 10.34 3.94 -7.60
N ILE A 58 9.63 4.76 -6.81
CA ILE A 58 9.09 6.04 -7.29
C ILE A 58 10.18 7.12 -7.34
N ALA A 59 10.87 7.35 -6.23
CA ALA A 59 11.92 8.36 -6.11
C ALA A 59 13.07 8.15 -7.11
N PRO A 60 13.64 6.94 -7.28
CA PRO A 60 14.65 6.68 -8.30
C PRO A 60 14.07 6.42 -9.70
N ASN A 61 12.74 6.42 -9.85
CA ASN A 61 12.02 6.13 -11.10
C ASN A 61 12.42 4.79 -11.75
N VAL A 62 12.57 3.76 -10.93
CA VAL A 62 12.91 2.41 -11.35
C VAL A 62 11.62 1.58 -11.46
N ARG A 63 11.48 0.80 -12.54
CA ARG A 63 10.29 -0.04 -12.77
C ARG A 63 10.45 -1.49 -12.33
N MET A 64 11.69 -1.96 -12.19
CA MET A 64 12.02 -3.35 -11.88
C MET A 64 13.27 -3.39 -10.99
N MET A 65 13.26 -4.26 -10.00
CA MET A 65 14.38 -4.49 -9.09
C MET A 65 14.55 -6.00 -8.87
N ALA A 66 15.79 -6.48 -8.68
CA ALA A 66 16.00 -7.88 -8.35
C ALA A 66 15.41 -8.19 -6.97
N GLN A 67 14.91 -9.42 -6.79
CA GLN A 67 14.32 -9.83 -5.51
C GLN A 67 15.34 -9.73 -4.36
N ALA A 68 16.60 -10.09 -4.62
CA ALA A 68 17.67 -10.02 -3.62
C ALA A 68 17.87 -8.57 -3.13
N ASP A 69 18.10 -7.64 -4.06
CA ASP A 69 18.28 -6.21 -3.75
C ASP A 69 17.06 -5.62 -3.02
N LEU A 70 15.84 -5.99 -3.44
CA LEU A 70 14.61 -5.52 -2.81
C LEU A 70 14.44 -6.08 -1.39
N ALA A 71 14.81 -7.34 -1.17
CA ALA A 71 14.74 -7.99 0.13
C ALA A 71 15.76 -7.41 1.10
N GLU A 72 16.99 -7.18 0.64
CA GLU A 72 18.06 -6.53 1.41
C GLU A 72 17.64 -5.12 1.84
N ALA A 73 17.19 -4.28 0.88
CA ALA A 73 16.75 -2.93 1.17
C ALA A 73 15.57 -2.87 2.17
N LEU A 74 14.68 -3.87 2.14
CA LEU A 74 13.57 -3.96 3.08
C LEU A 74 14.03 -4.42 4.46
N GLU A 75 14.98 -5.36 4.54
CA GLU A 75 15.51 -5.82 5.82
C GLU A 75 16.23 -4.68 6.55
N ASP A 76 16.99 -3.84 5.83
CA ASP A 76 17.62 -2.63 6.39
C ASP A 76 16.58 -1.64 6.95
N GLU A 77 15.47 -1.45 6.23
CA GLU A 77 14.39 -0.56 6.67
C GLU A 77 13.68 -1.13 7.91
N LEU A 78 13.40 -2.44 7.93
CA LEU A 78 12.82 -3.14 9.07
C LEU A 78 13.74 -3.07 10.28
N PHE A 79 15.05 -3.22 10.08
CA PHE A 79 16.05 -3.08 11.14
C PHE A 79 16.00 -1.67 11.75
N GLY A 80 16.04 -0.62 10.93
CA GLY A 80 15.93 0.76 11.40
C GLY A 80 14.61 1.06 12.11
N LEU A 81 13.50 0.47 11.65
CA LEU A 81 12.20 0.61 12.32
C LEU A 81 12.14 -0.13 13.65
N ARG A 82 12.73 -1.32 13.76
CA ARG A 82 12.82 -2.09 15.00
C ARG A 82 13.69 -1.37 16.04
N GLU A 83 14.77 -0.73 15.62
CA GLU A 83 15.60 0.13 16.48
C GLU A 83 14.79 1.31 17.05
N ARG A 84 13.94 1.94 16.24
CA ARG A 84 13.19 3.14 16.64
C ARG A 84 11.88 2.86 17.38
N LEU A 85 11.13 1.84 16.96
CA LEU A 85 9.78 1.52 17.46
C LEU A 85 9.78 0.34 18.44
N GLY A 86 10.92 -0.33 18.59
CA GLY A 86 11.11 -1.50 19.45
C GLY A 86 11.17 -2.81 18.66
N SER A 87 11.89 -3.79 19.22
CA SER A 87 12.21 -5.08 18.57
C SER A 87 11.01 -5.95 18.21
N LYS A 88 9.82 -5.66 18.75
CA LYS A 88 8.57 -6.33 18.42
C LYS A 88 7.84 -5.72 17.22
N ALA A 89 8.25 -4.53 16.77
CA ALA A 89 7.67 -3.88 15.60
C ALA A 89 8.05 -4.65 14.33
N PHE A 90 7.06 -4.97 13.51
CA PHE A 90 7.24 -5.70 12.25
C PHE A 90 8.05 -7.02 12.39
N PRO A 91 7.52 -8.05 13.08
CA PRO A 91 8.29 -9.24 13.46
C PRO A 91 8.61 -10.19 12.30
N LYS A 92 7.93 -10.07 11.15
CA LYS A 92 8.18 -10.93 9.99
C LYS A 92 9.50 -10.55 9.28
N PRO A 93 10.19 -11.50 8.65
CA PRO A 93 11.36 -11.20 7.80
C PRO A 93 10.94 -10.47 6.51
N ALA A 94 11.87 -9.74 5.87
CA ALA A 94 11.60 -8.98 4.66
C ALA A 94 10.95 -9.81 3.54
N LEU A 95 11.45 -11.03 3.30
CA LEU A 95 10.93 -11.90 2.25
C LEU A 95 9.45 -12.27 2.46
N ASP A 96 9.02 -12.47 3.70
CA ASP A 96 7.62 -12.78 4.00
C ASP A 96 6.71 -11.58 3.73
N TYR A 97 7.16 -10.36 4.06
CA TYR A 97 6.45 -9.15 3.67
C TYR A 97 6.37 -8.99 2.15
N LEU A 98 7.47 -9.19 1.43
CA LEU A 98 7.45 -9.12 -0.04
C LEU A 98 6.52 -10.18 -0.66
N ASN A 99 6.47 -11.38 -0.08
CA ASN A 99 5.54 -12.42 -0.48
C ASN A 99 4.08 -12.02 -0.23
N ASP A 100 3.78 -11.47 0.94
CA ASP A 100 2.45 -10.94 1.29
C ASP A 100 2.04 -9.80 0.33
N TRP A 101 2.96 -8.91 -0.02
CA TRP A 101 2.67 -7.77 -0.91
C TRP A 101 2.53 -8.18 -2.37
N ALA A 102 3.20 -9.28 -2.77
CA ALA A 102 3.08 -9.90 -4.08
C ALA A 102 1.91 -10.88 -4.19
N ALA A 103 1.19 -11.14 -3.10
CA ALA A 103 0.02 -11.99 -3.12
C ALA A 103 -1.08 -11.37 -4.00
N ASN A 104 -1.80 -12.24 -4.71
CA ASN A 104 -2.76 -11.85 -5.75
C ASN A 104 -3.93 -11.02 -5.19
N ASP A 105 -4.22 -11.17 -3.89
CA ASP A 105 -5.24 -10.41 -3.15
C ASP A 105 -4.79 -8.99 -2.79
N LYS A 106 -3.48 -8.71 -2.73
CA LYS A 106 -2.93 -7.37 -2.46
C LYS A 106 -2.62 -6.62 -3.75
N GLY A 107 -1.93 -7.27 -4.69
CA GLY A 107 -1.61 -6.72 -6.01
C GLY A 107 -0.72 -5.47 -5.97
N TRP A 108 0.12 -5.31 -4.93
CA TRP A 108 1.05 -4.18 -4.82
C TRP A 108 2.40 -4.45 -5.48
N LEU A 109 2.84 -5.70 -5.44
CA LEU A 109 4.00 -6.18 -6.18
C LEU A 109 3.56 -7.28 -7.15
N ARG A 110 4.28 -7.41 -8.26
CA ARG A 110 4.12 -8.50 -9.20
C ARG A 110 5.45 -9.22 -9.35
N LYS A 111 5.47 -10.51 -9.03
CA LYS A 111 6.66 -11.35 -9.28
C LYS A 111 6.81 -11.54 -10.78
N PHE A 112 7.93 -11.08 -11.32
CA PHE A 112 8.35 -11.44 -12.66
C PHE A 112 9.40 -12.53 -12.52
N TYR A 113 8.99 -13.79 -12.69
CA TYR A 113 9.94 -14.85 -12.96
C TYR A 113 10.48 -14.59 -14.37
N ARG A 114 11.79 -14.36 -14.52
CA ARG A 114 12.39 -14.51 -15.86
C ARG A 114 12.12 -15.97 -16.26
N GLN A 115 11.45 -16.19 -17.39
CA GLN A 115 11.48 -17.49 -18.05
C GLN A 115 12.94 -17.80 -18.34
N GLY A 116 13.49 -18.78 -17.61
CA GLY A 116 14.92 -19.09 -17.65
C GLY A 116 15.39 -19.91 -16.45
N SER A 117 14.57 -20.82 -15.95
CA SER A 117 15.05 -21.97 -15.19
C SER A 117 14.02 -23.10 -15.32
N ASP A 118 13.80 -23.53 -16.57
CA ASP A 118 13.55 -24.95 -16.81
C ASP A 118 14.85 -25.65 -16.42
N SER A 119 14.86 -26.24 -15.23
CA SER A 119 15.78 -27.34 -14.95
C SER A 119 14.95 -28.62 -15.02
N ILE A 120 15.01 -29.23 -16.21
CA ILE A 120 14.78 -30.65 -16.47
C ILE A 120 15.65 -31.50 -15.53
#